data_AF-A0A1W9LUW8-F1
#
_entry.id   AF-A0A1W9LUW8-F1
#
_cell.length_a   1.000
_cell.length_b   1.000
_cell.length_c   1.000
_cell.angle_alpha   90.00
_cell.angle_beta   90.00
_cell.angle_gamma   90.00
#
_symmetry.space_group_name_H-M   'P 1'
#
loop_
_entity.id
_entity.type
_entity.pdbx_description
1 polymer ?
#
loop_
_entity_poly.entity_id
_entity_poly.type
_entity_poly.pdbx_seq_one_letter_code
_entity_poly.pdbx_strand_id
1 'polypeptide(L)'
;MSSTPHSQPGTRRICLPVAPHAFARGRFVATAPGAPPLPPAVPPAMALKWLEQQLAHNPAVSLVEIHGPGDPLAEPAPTLETLRLVREHFPALHLSLRTLGLGAAEFAESLSQHGLRQVSLLVDALDPVVLQNLYSWIRPGKHTMPLARAAVLLAEEQQRAVPALVAAGCRVEIAVTVYPGINDGEVGAIARRMAALGAASMTLSPGRVTMDDESGTAFTADNRMLTRLANEARQHLAEVEVIESTHTSLAPPADTTAAGTQATLPRPEGQRQNVAVVSSNGMEIDLHLGQALQLLIYGPREDGLPCLLGHRPAATGSGTPRWEALAETLTDCFAILATSAGDNPCKVLAAHGITVLQTEGDITATVDVLFGGGKKGKGCKRG
;
A
#
# COMPACT_ATOMS: atom_id res chain seq x y z
N MET A 1 -34.05 -22.68 22.89
CA MET A 1 -33.16 -21.84 23.70
C MET A 1 -31.84 -22.56 23.81
N SER A 2 -30.91 -22.28 22.89
CA SER A 2 -29.55 -22.83 22.96
C SER A 2 -28.61 -21.69 22.60
N SER A 3 -28.12 -21.07 23.66
CA SER A 3 -27.11 -20.03 23.71
C SER A 3 -25.79 -20.53 23.11
N THR A 4 -25.41 -19.95 21.98
CA THR A 4 -24.02 -19.96 21.50
C THR A 4 -23.17 -19.13 22.46
N PRO A 5 -21.96 -19.60 22.84
CA PRO A 5 -21.07 -18.80 23.66
C PRO A 5 -20.55 -17.65 22.79
N HIS A 6 -20.98 -16.44 23.13
CA HIS A 6 -20.48 -15.20 22.57
C HIS A 6 -18.99 -15.10 22.91
N SER A 7 -18.14 -15.06 21.89
CA SER A 7 -16.71 -14.76 21.99
C SER A 7 -16.51 -13.49 22.84
N GLN A 8 -15.54 -13.51 23.75
CA GLN A 8 -15.30 -12.38 24.66
C GLN A 8 -15.09 -11.04 23.92
N PRO A 9 -15.49 -9.91 24.52
CA PRO A 9 -15.49 -8.59 23.87
C PRO A 9 -14.09 -7.97 23.92
N GLY A 10 -13.23 -8.30 22.95
CA GLY A 10 -11.84 -7.85 22.93
C GLY A 10 -11.59 -6.67 22.01
N THR A 11 -11.33 -5.49 22.60
CA THR A 11 -10.63 -4.33 22.00
C THR A 11 -11.10 -3.89 20.60
N ARG A 12 -11.96 -2.87 20.54
CA ARG A 12 -12.30 -2.25 19.25
C ARG A 12 -11.05 -1.55 18.70
N ARG A 13 -10.45 -2.11 17.65
CA ARG A 13 -9.31 -1.52 16.93
C ARG A 13 -9.80 -0.48 15.94
N ILE A 14 -9.10 0.65 15.87
CA ILE A 14 -9.25 1.66 14.81
C ILE A 14 -7.97 1.67 13.98
N CYS A 15 -8.07 1.73 12.64
CA CYS A 15 -6.92 1.88 11.76
C CYS A 15 -6.87 3.30 11.19
N LEU A 16 -5.70 3.93 11.24
CA LEU A 16 -5.45 5.23 10.65
C LEU A 16 -4.64 5.05 9.36
N PRO A 17 -5.24 5.31 8.17
CA PRO A 17 -4.55 5.19 6.90
C PRO A 17 -3.71 6.44 6.66
N VAL A 18 -2.44 6.46 7.06
CA VAL A 18 -1.58 7.66 6.91
C VAL A 18 -0.39 7.41 6.00
N ALA A 19 -0.25 6.18 5.51
CA ALA A 19 0.90 5.76 4.71
C ALA A 19 0.51 5.60 3.23
N PRO A 20 0.82 6.58 2.36
CA PRO A 20 0.46 6.52 0.93
C PRO A 20 1.37 5.61 0.11
N HIS A 21 2.65 5.55 0.44
CA HIS A 21 3.66 4.87 -0.37
C HIS A 21 3.85 3.42 0.07
N ALA A 22 3.94 2.50 -0.89
CA ALA A 22 4.17 1.09 -0.63
C ALA A 22 5.63 0.69 -0.87
N PHE A 23 6.16 -0.20 -0.03
CA PHE A 23 7.44 -0.84 -0.28
C PHE A 23 7.39 -1.95 -1.33
N ALA A 24 6.22 -2.57 -1.53
CA ALA A 24 6.09 -3.71 -2.42
C ALA A 24 4.68 -3.80 -2.99
N ARG A 25 4.56 -4.49 -4.13
CA ARG A 25 3.27 -4.89 -4.71
C ARG A 25 3.21 -6.40 -4.78
N GLY A 26 2.23 -6.98 -4.09
CA GLY A 26 1.91 -8.41 -4.20
C GLY A 26 1.30 -8.73 -5.57
N ARG A 27 1.46 -9.98 -6.02
CA ARG A 27 0.82 -10.50 -7.23
C ARG A 27 -0.63 -10.94 -6.97
N PHE A 28 -0.96 -11.19 -5.71
CA PHE A 28 -2.20 -11.85 -5.31
C PHE A 28 -3.04 -10.96 -4.39
N VAL A 29 -4.34 -11.25 -4.34
CA VAL A 29 -5.29 -10.50 -3.53
C VAL A 29 -5.28 -11.06 -2.11
N ALA A 30 -4.94 -10.22 -1.14
CA ALA A 30 -4.98 -10.56 0.29
C ALA A 30 -6.37 -10.35 0.93
N THR A 31 -7.25 -9.58 0.28
CA THR A 31 -8.58 -9.24 0.82
C THR A 31 -9.67 -10.23 0.40
N ALA A 32 -10.68 -10.40 1.25
CA ALA A 32 -11.84 -11.23 0.93
C ALA A 32 -12.60 -10.72 -0.33
N PRO A 33 -13.26 -11.61 -1.09
CA PRO A 33 -14.09 -11.20 -2.23
C PRO A 33 -15.16 -10.19 -1.81
N GLY A 34 -15.26 -9.08 -2.55
CA GLY A 34 -16.22 -8.01 -2.26
C GLY A 34 -15.84 -7.09 -1.10
N ALA A 35 -14.67 -7.27 -0.49
CA ALA A 35 -14.14 -6.28 0.45
C ALA A 35 -13.90 -4.94 -0.26
N PRO A 36 -14.26 -3.80 0.37
CA PRO A 36 -13.96 -2.50 -0.19
C PRO A 36 -12.43 -2.32 -0.31
N PRO A 37 -11.95 -1.53 -1.28
CA PRO A 37 -10.54 -1.18 -1.35
C PRO A 37 -10.11 -0.47 -0.07
N LEU A 38 -8.81 -0.57 0.25
CA LEU A 38 -8.25 0.21 1.35
C LEU A 38 -8.52 1.71 1.10
N PRO A 39 -8.90 2.47 2.14
CA PRO A 39 -9.11 3.90 2.02
C PRO A 39 -7.80 4.59 1.60
N PRO A 40 -7.87 5.73 0.91
CA PRO A 40 -6.68 6.51 0.60
C PRO A 40 -6.00 7.00 1.88
N ALA A 41 -4.69 7.23 1.80
CA ALA A 41 -3.95 7.83 2.91
C ALA A 41 -4.46 9.24 3.19
N VAL A 42 -4.53 9.60 4.47
CA VAL A 42 -4.95 10.91 4.96
C VAL A 42 -3.81 11.57 5.73
N PRO A 43 -3.70 12.92 5.71
CA PRO A 43 -2.68 13.62 6.50
C PRO A 43 -2.85 13.34 8.01
N PRO A 44 -1.75 13.37 8.81
CA PRO A 44 -1.79 13.10 10.25
C PRO A 44 -2.82 13.91 11.03
N ALA A 45 -2.95 15.21 10.74
CA ALA A 45 -3.94 16.07 11.38
C ALA A 45 -5.40 15.65 11.09
N MET A 46 -5.67 15.15 9.87
CA MET A 46 -6.99 14.66 9.50
C MET A 46 -7.28 13.30 10.17
N ALA A 47 -6.28 12.42 10.25
CA ALA A 47 -6.37 11.16 10.98
C ALA A 47 -6.72 11.38 12.47
N LEU A 48 -6.06 12.35 13.12
CA LEU A 48 -6.34 12.70 14.52
C LEU A 48 -7.77 13.21 14.70
N LYS A 49 -8.20 14.17 13.88
CA LYS A 49 -9.57 14.73 13.95
C LYS A 49 -10.64 13.66 13.73
N TRP A 50 -10.38 12.73 12.82
CA TRP A 50 -11.29 11.61 12.59
C TRP A 50 -11.30 10.64 13.77
N LEU A 51 -10.13 10.34 14.37
CA LEU A 51 -10.04 9.52 15.58
C LEU A 51 -10.83 10.13 16.74
N GLU A 52 -10.71 11.44 16.98
CA GLU A 52 -11.49 12.18 17.99
C GLU A 52 -13.00 11.94 17.83
N GLN A 53 -13.49 12.04 16.59
CA GLN A 53 -14.90 11.81 16.27
C GLN A 53 -15.31 10.36 16.54
N GLN A 54 -14.47 9.38 16.20
CA GLN A 54 -14.79 7.97 16.45
C GLN A 54 -14.82 7.64 17.93
N LEU A 55 -13.84 8.11 18.70
CA LEU A 55 -13.77 7.86 20.14
C LEU A 55 -14.97 8.46 20.88
N ALA A 56 -15.49 9.60 20.42
CA ALA A 56 -16.71 10.20 20.96
C ALA A 56 -17.95 9.28 20.79
N HIS A 57 -18.02 8.50 19.71
CA HIS A 57 -19.14 7.58 19.44
C HIS A 57 -18.85 6.14 19.89
N ASN A 58 -17.59 5.83 20.22
CA ASN A 58 -17.12 4.47 20.45
C ASN A 58 -16.04 4.42 21.55
N PRO A 59 -16.41 4.61 22.83
CA PRO A 59 -15.45 4.67 23.94
C PRO A 59 -14.79 3.32 24.28
N ALA A 60 -15.24 2.21 23.67
CA ALA A 60 -14.66 0.88 23.87
C ALA A 60 -13.42 0.62 22.99
N VAL A 61 -12.99 1.61 22.20
CA VAL A 61 -11.76 1.55 21.43
C VAL A 61 -10.57 1.76 22.35
N SER A 62 -9.62 0.82 22.32
CA SER A 62 -8.39 0.89 23.11
C SER A 62 -7.11 0.68 22.30
N LEU A 63 -7.23 0.30 21.02
CA LEU A 63 -6.10 0.08 20.11
C LEU A 63 -6.25 0.92 18.85
N VAL A 64 -5.22 1.69 18.53
CA VAL A 64 -5.10 2.43 17.27
C VAL A 64 -3.92 1.86 16.50
N GLU A 65 -4.20 1.35 15.30
CA GLU A 65 -3.22 0.80 14.39
C GLU A 65 -2.92 1.81 13.27
N ILE A 66 -1.64 2.14 13.09
CA ILE A 66 -1.19 2.94 11.95
C ILE A 66 -1.00 2.02 10.74
N HIS A 67 -1.65 2.35 9.62
CA HIS A 67 -1.74 1.49 8.44
C HIS A 67 -1.60 2.26 7.12
N GLY A 68 -1.48 1.48 6.05
CA GLY A 68 -1.60 1.84 4.65
C GLY A 68 -2.95 2.38 4.19
N PRO A 69 -2.99 2.77 2.90
CA PRO A 69 -2.95 1.82 1.79
C PRO A 69 -1.54 1.32 1.39
N GLY A 70 -0.48 2.06 1.69
CA GLY A 70 0.92 1.65 1.53
C GLY A 70 1.53 1.02 2.79
N ASP A 71 2.83 1.26 3.02
CA ASP A 71 3.56 0.82 4.22
C ASP A 71 3.94 2.03 5.09
N PRO A 72 3.61 2.04 6.39
CA PRO A 72 3.96 3.14 7.31
C PRO A 72 5.44 3.50 7.40
N LEU A 73 6.35 2.60 7.02
CA LEU A 73 7.79 2.85 7.06
C LEU A 73 8.38 3.20 5.69
N ALA A 74 7.61 3.14 4.60
CA ALA A 74 8.06 3.61 3.29
C ALA A 74 8.32 5.12 3.29
N GLU A 75 7.48 5.85 4.02
CA GLU A 75 7.69 7.25 4.34
C GLU A 75 7.40 7.44 5.85
N PRO A 76 8.43 7.40 6.71
CA PRO A 76 8.22 7.37 8.16
C PRO A 76 7.66 8.66 8.76
N ALA A 77 7.81 9.81 8.09
CA ALA A 77 7.47 11.11 8.66
C ALA A 77 5.96 11.25 9.02
N PRO A 78 4.99 10.96 8.12
CA PRO A 78 3.57 10.95 8.47
C PRO A 78 3.22 9.98 9.61
N THR A 79 3.88 8.82 9.64
CA THR A 79 3.68 7.79 10.68
C THR A 79 4.12 8.31 12.05
N LEU A 80 5.34 8.84 12.15
CA LEU A 80 5.89 9.39 13.40
C LEU A 80 5.08 10.59 13.89
N GLU A 81 4.66 11.48 12.97
CA GLU A 81 3.80 12.61 13.30
C GLU A 81 2.44 12.15 13.85
N THR A 82 1.82 11.14 13.22
CA THR A 82 0.54 10.59 13.68
C THR A 82 0.68 9.96 15.07
N LEU A 83 1.74 9.17 15.31
CA LEU A 83 2.01 8.59 16.63
C LEU A 83 2.18 9.68 17.70
N ARG A 84 2.95 10.75 17.39
CA ARG A 84 3.13 11.90 18.29
C ARG A 84 1.79 12.55 18.64
N LEU A 85 1.00 12.89 17.62
CA LEU A 85 -0.29 13.56 17.77
C LEU A 85 -1.27 12.73 18.60
N VAL A 86 -1.41 11.44 18.30
CA VAL A 86 -2.32 10.55 19.04
C VAL A 86 -1.85 10.37 20.48
N ARG A 87 -0.54 10.23 20.72
CA ARG A 87 0.01 10.11 22.08
C ARG A 87 -0.25 11.36 22.93
N GLU A 88 -0.14 12.54 22.33
CA GLU A 88 -0.41 13.83 23.01
C GLU A 88 -1.89 13.99 23.40
N HIS A 89 -2.82 13.60 22.53
CA HIS A 89 -4.26 13.78 22.75
C HIS A 89 -4.90 12.61 23.52
N PHE A 90 -4.39 11.40 23.33
CA PHE A 90 -4.96 10.16 23.84
C PHE A 90 -3.89 9.24 24.46
N PRO A 91 -3.26 9.64 25.58
CA PRO A 91 -2.15 8.89 26.18
C PRO A 91 -2.53 7.50 26.69
N ALA A 92 -3.83 7.22 26.90
CA ALA A 92 -4.32 5.91 27.34
C ALA A 92 -4.45 4.88 26.20
N LEU A 93 -4.42 5.31 24.93
CA LEU A 93 -4.55 4.38 23.80
C LEU A 93 -3.28 3.57 23.60
N HIS A 94 -3.48 2.28 23.28
CA HIS A 94 -2.43 1.44 22.76
C HIS A 94 -2.21 1.77 21.29
N LEU A 95 -0.95 1.93 20.90
CA LEU A 95 -0.57 2.24 19.52
C LEU A 95 0.11 1.01 18.92
N SER A 96 -0.37 0.60 17.75
CA SER A 96 0.24 -0.44 16.92
C SER A 96 0.58 0.06 15.52
N LEU A 97 1.47 -0.67 14.85
CA LEU A 97 1.93 -0.40 13.50
C LEU A 97 1.89 -1.70 12.71
N ARG A 98 1.38 -1.67 11.49
CA ARG A 98 1.47 -2.80 10.57
C ARG A 98 2.43 -2.46 9.44
N THR A 99 3.46 -3.27 9.22
CA THR A 99 4.53 -3.01 8.25
C THR A 99 5.14 -4.29 7.70
N LEU A 100 5.66 -4.22 6.48
CA LEU A 100 6.44 -5.25 5.80
C LEU A 100 7.82 -5.45 6.44
N GLY A 101 8.34 -4.47 7.19
CA GLY A 101 9.55 -4.60 7.98
C GLY A 101 10.83 -4.01 7.39
N LEU A 102 10.81 -3.52 6.16
CA LEU A 102 11.99 -2.89 5.55
C LEU A 102 12.39 -1.62 6.32
N GLY A 103 13.63 -1.59 6.82
CA GLY A 103 14.15 -0.48 7.62
C GLY A 103 13.58 -0.39 9.03
N ALA A 104 12.70 -1.31 9.45
CA ALA A 104 12.02 -1.23 10.74
C ALA A 104 12.99 -1.30 11.94
N ALA A 105 14.12 -1.99 11.79
CA ALA A 105 15.15 -2.03 12.82
C ALA A 105 15.74 -0.64 13.12
N GLU A 106 15.90 0.21 12.11
CA GLU A 106 16.47 1.56 12.25
C GLU A 106 15.50 2.52 12.96
N PHE A 107 14.20 2.31 12.79
CA PHE A 107 13.16 3.14 13.39
C PHE A 107 12.67 2.62 14.75
N ALA A 108 13.11 1.44 15.20
CA ALA A 108 12.57 0.77 16.38
C ALA A 108 12.55 1.66 17.65
N GLU A 109 13.67 2.33 17.95
CA GLU A 109 13.76 3.23 19.10
C GLU A 109 12.85 4.45 18.95
N SER A 110 12.87 5.10 17.78
CA SER A 110 12.04 6.28 17.50
C SER A 110 10.54 5.97 17.61
N LEU A 111 10.11 4.83 17.05
CA LEU A 111 8.73 4.35 17.14
C LEU A 111 8.31 4.14 18.60
N SER A 112 9.15 3.47 19.39
CA SER A 112 8.89 3.20 20.81
C SER A 112 8.82 4.49 21.65
N GLN A 113 9.70 5.47 21.38
CA GLN A 113 9.67 6.78 22.03
C GLN A 113 8.36 7.54 21.79
N HIS A 114 7.74 7.35 20.63
CA HIS A 114 6.40 7.90 20.31
C HIS A 114 5.25 7.04 20.86
N GLY A 115 5.58 6.05 21.70
CA GLY A 115 4.62 5.21 22.42
C GLY A 115 4.07 4.07 21.58
N LEU A 116 4.71 3.69 20.48
CA LEU A 116 4.39 2.44 19.81
C LEU A 116 4.72 1.26 20.75
N ARG A 117 3.78 0.32 20.91
CA ARG A 117 3.97 -0.84 21.81
C ARG A 117 3.70 -2.18 21.15
N GLN A 118 3.11 -2.19 19.96
CA GLN A 118 2.83 -3.39 19.22
C GLN A 118 3.17 -3.19 17.74
N VAL A 119 3.78 -4.20 17.11
CA VAL A 119 4.06 -4.20 15.67
C VAL A 119 3.56 -5.50 15.06
N SER A 120 2.67 -5.39 14.08
CA SER A 120 2.27 -6.51 13.24
C SER A 120 3.15 -6.52 12.00
N LEU A 121 4.15 -7.41 12.00
CA LEU A 121 5.13 -7.56 10.93
C LEU A 121 4.61 -8.55 9.89
N LEU A 122 4.42 -8.10 8.64
CA LEU A 122 4.03 -8.99 7.55
C LEU A 122 5.24 -9.82 7.11
N VAL A 123 5.19 -11.14 7.29
CA VAL A 123 6.26 -12.06 6.89
C VAL A 123 5.62 -13.23 6.14
N ASP A 124 5.42 -13.08 4.83
CA ASP A 124 4.76 -14.11 4.02
C ASP A 124 5.68 -15.26 3.62
N ALA A 125 7.00 -15.07 3.63
CA ALA A 125 8.01 -16.09 3.32
C ALA A 125 9.38 -15.71 3.90
N LEU A 126 10.22 -16.71 4.18
CA LEU A 126 11.65 -16.54 4.47
C LEU A 126 12.52 -16.80 3.23
N ASP A 127 12.08 -17.69 2.34
CA ASP A 127 12.81 -18.00 1.11
C ASP A 127 12.68 -16.83 0.09
N PRO A 128 13.80 -16.21 -0.33
CA PRO A 128 13.79 -15.18 -1.35
C PRO A 128 13.17 -15.63 -2.69
N VAL A 129 13.19 -16.92 -3.02
CA VAL A 129 12.56 -17.46 -4.22
C VAL A 129 11.03 -17.41 -4.10
N VAL A 130 10.49 -17.77 -2.93
CA VAL A 130 9.05 -17.68 -2.68
C VAL A 130 8.60 -16.22 -2.63
N LEU A 131 9.39 -15.32 -2.04
CA LEU A 131 9.12 -13.87 -2.08
C LEU A 131 9.06 -13.33 -3.52
N GLN A 132 9.92 -13.78 -4.43
CA GLN A 132 9.85 -13.39 -5.85
C GLN A 132 8.55 -13.85 -6.54
N ASN A 133 8.01 -14.99 -6.10
CA ASN A 133 6.73 -15.51 -6.58
C ASN A 133 5.53 -14.80 -5.96
N LEU A 134 5.69 -14.18 -4.79
CA LEU A 134 4.63 -13.42 -4.11
C LEU A 134 4.56 -11.96 -4.58
N TYR A 135 5.69 -11.34 -4.90
CA TYR A 135 5.78 -9.91 -5.22
C TYR A 135 6.07 -9.66 -6.70
N SER A 136 5.41 -8.65 -7.29
CA SER A 136 5.73 -8.15 -8.63
C SER A 136 6.92 -7.19 -8.59
N TRP A 137 7.03 -6.40 -7.52
CA TRP A 137 8.18 -5.56 -7.22
C TRP A 137 8.32 -5.34 -5.71
N ILE A 138 9.57 -5.10 -5.27
CA ILE A 138 9.94 -4.69 -3.91
C ILE A 138 10.94 -3.53 -4.07
N ARG A 139 10.73 -2.43 -3.35
CA ARG A 139 11.48 -1.17 -3.46
C ARG A 139 11.94 -0.68 -2.08
N PRO A 140 13.11 -1.12 -1.62
CA PRO A 140 13.72 -0.62 -0.39
C PRO A 140 14.25 0.81 -0.60
N GLY A 141 13.58 1.80 -0.01
CA GLY A 141 13.95 3.21 -0.11
C GLY A 141 13.76 3.82 -1.52
N LYS A 142 14.62 4.78 -1.89
CA LYS A 142 14.51 5.55 -3.15
C LYS A 142 15.27 4.93 -4.34
N HIS A 143 15.92 3.79 -4.17
CA HIS A 143 16.78 3.19 -5.20
C HIS A 143 16.13 1.97 -5.86
N THR A 144 16.21 1.90 -7.19
CA THR A 144 15.73 0.75 -7.95
C THR A 144 16.70 -0.43 -7.82
N MET A 145 16.16 -1.61 -7.49
CA MET A 145 16.91 -2.85 -7.35
C MET A 145 16.17 -4.01 -8.03
N PRO A 146 16.88 -4.98 -8.66
CA PRO A 146 16.26 -6.21 -9.17
C PRO A 146 15.51 -6.96 -8.07
N LEU A 147 14.32 -7.50 -8.40
CA LEU A 147 13.43 -8.18 -7.45
C LEU A 147 14.16 -9.30 -6.68
N ALA A 148 15.01 -10.09 -7.31
CA ALA A 148 15.77 -11.15 -6.65
C ALA A 148 16.64 -10.63 -5.49
N ARG A 149 17.32 -9.48 -5.68
CA ARG A 149 18.11 -8.86 -4.61
C ARG A 149 17.22 -8.20 -3.56
N ALA A 150 16.11 -7.59 -3.99
CA ALA A 150 15.17 -6.96 -3.08
C ALA A 150 14.45 -7.99 -2.17
N ALA A 151 14.18 -9.19 -2.67
CA ALA A 151 13.62 -10.30 -1.91
C ALA A 151 14.57 -10.80 -0.83
N VAL A 152 15.87 -10.94 -1.14
CA VAL A 152 16.91 -11.26 -0.14
C VAL A 152 16.94 -10.19 0.94
N LEU A 153 17.01 -8.91 0.54
CA LEU A 153 17.06 -7.80 1.50
C LEU A 153 15.80 -7.75 2.39
N LEU A 154 14.62 -7.98 1.81
CA LEU A 154 13.37 -8.03 2.57
C LEU A 154 13.41 -9.11 3.67
N ALA A 155 13.81 -10.34 3.31
CA ALA A 155 13.89 -11.45 4.26
C ALA A 155 14.92 -11.18 5.38
N GLU A 156 16.04 -10.52 5.05
CA GLU A 156 17.07 -10.14 6.03
C GLU A 156 16.57 -9.03 6.97
N GLU A 157 15.94 -7.99 6.42
CA GLU A 157 15.44 -6.85 7.19
C GLU A 157 14.29 -7.25 8.13
N GLN A 158 13.38 -8.13 7.69
CA GLN A 158 12.34 -8.67 8.56
C GLN A 158 12.92 -9.41 9.77
N GLN A 159 13.97 -10.21 9.55
CA GLN A 159 14.65 -10.92 10.65
C GLN A 159 15.42 -9.98 11.57
N ARG A 160 15.97 -8.87 11.05
CA ARG A 160 16.61 -7.82 11.85
C ARG A 160 15.60 -6.98 12.63
N ALA A 161 14.42 -6.76 12.07
CA ALA A 161 13.36 -5.96 12.67
C ALA A 161 12.86 -6.55 13.99
N VAL A 162 12.62 -7.86 14.05
CA VAL A 162 12.07 -8.52 15.25
C VAL A 162 12.89 -8.24 16.51
N PRO A 163 14.18 -8.59 16.61
CA PRO A 163 14.95 -8.36 17.84
C PRO A 163 15.12 -6.87 18.15
N ALA A 164 15.23 -6.00 17.13
CA ALA A 164 15.33 -4.56 17.33
C ALA A 164 14.06 -3.96 17.95
N LEU A 165 12.89 -4.35 17.45
CA LEU A 165 11.58 -3.93 17.97
C LEU A 165 11.34 -4.48 19.38
N VAL A 166 11.70 -5.73 19.64
CA VAL A 166 11.60 -6.34 20.98
C VAL A 166 12.52 -5.62 21.97
N ALA A 167 13.77 -5.33 21.58
CA ALA A 167 14.72 -4.58 22.41
C ALA A 167 14.23 -3.15 22.70
N ALA A 168 13.52 -2.52 21.76
CA ALA A 168 12.88 -1.23 21.95
C ALA A 168 11.60 -1.30 22.82
N GLY A 169 11.18 -2.49 23.27
CA GLY A 169 10.03 -2.68 24.15
C GLY A 169 8.68 -2.81 23.42
N CYS A 170 8.70 -3.14 22.13
CA CYS A 170 7.50 -3.47 21.36
C CYS A 170 7.20 -4.97 21.39
N ARG A 171 5.91 -5.31 21.51
CA ARG A 171 5.42 -6.67 21.26
C ARG A 171 5.32 -6.89 19.75
N VAL A 172 6.03 -7.87 19.20
CA VAL A 172 6.04 -8.17 17.77
C VAL A 172 5.11 -9.35 17.47
N GLU A 173 4.17 -9.14 16.55
CA GLU A 173 3.24 -10.15 16.03
C GLU A 173 3.57 -10.43 14.58
N ILE A 174 3.69 -11.70 14.21
CA ILE A 174 3.94 -12.09 12.82
C ILE A 174 2.62 -12.30 12.11
N ALA A 175 2.36 -11.54 11.06
CA ALA A 175 1.21 -11.75 10.20
C ALA A 175 1.64 -12.45 8.91
N VAL A 176 0.98 -13.56 8.59
CA VAL A 176 1.24 -14.34 7.37
C VAL A 176 -0.04 -14.45 6.57
N THR A 177 -0.02 -14.01 5.31
CA THR A 177 -1.09 -14.30 4.36
C THR A 177 -0.77 -15.60 3.64
N VAL A 178 -1.63 -16.61 3.77
CA VAL A 178 -1.38 -17.95 3.23
C VAL A 178 -1.94 -18.05 1.81
N TYR A 179 -1.04 -18.20 0.84
CA TYR A 179 -1.31 -18.44 -0.57
C TYR A 179 -1.02 -19.92 -0.90
N PRO A 180 -2.07 -20.75 -1.10
CA PRO A 180 -1.90 -22.18 -1.32
C PRO A 180 -0.99 -22.51 -2.50
N GLY A 181 -0.04 -23.42 -2.29
CA GLY A 181 0.92 -23.85 -3.31
C GLY A 181 2.07 -22.87 -3.55
N ILE A 182 2.11 -21.75 -2.83
CA ILE A 182 3.14 -20.73 -2.96
C ILE A 182 3.98 -20.63 -1.69
N ASN A 183 3.35 -20.29 -0.55
CA ASN A 183 4.05 -20.08 0.73
C ASN A 183 3.49 -20.92 1.89
N ASP A 184 2.48 -21.77 1.65
CA ASP A 184 1.87 -22.59 2.69
C ASP A 184 2.86 -23.59 3.31
N GLY A 185 3.89 -24.01 2.57
CA GLY A 185 4.98 -24.83 3.08
C GLY A 185 5.95 -24.12 4.03
N GLU A 186 5.91 -22.78 4.14
CA GLU A 186 6.85 -22.01 4.95
C GLU A 186 6.35 -21.62 6.34
N VAL A 187 5.04 -21.76 6.63
CA VAL A 187 4.43 -21.25 7.87
C VAL A 187 5.14 -21.76 9.14
N GLY A 188 5.40 -23.07 9.23
CA GLY A 188 6.13 -23.63 10.36
C GLY A 188 7.57 -23.11 10.49
N ALA A 189 8.26 -22.90 9.36
CA ALA A 189 9.62 -22.36 9.34
C ALA A 189 9.66 -20.88 9.77
N ILE A 190 8.69 -20.07 9.29
CA ILE A 190 8.49 -18.69 9.72
C ILE A 190 8.26 -18.65 11.24
N ALA A 191 7.33 -19.46 11.76
CA ALA A 191 7.00 -19.50 13.18
C ALA A 191 8.23 -19.83 14.03
N ARG A 192 8.98 -20.89 13.67
CA ARG A 192 10.22 -21.28 14.34
C ARG A 192 11.25 -20.16 14.35
N ARG A 193 11.49 -19.53 13.19
CA ARG A 193 12.53 -18.51 13.05
C ARG A 193 12.17 -17.25 13.82
N MET A 194 10.93 -16.77 13.68
CA MET A 194 10.49 -15.53 14.32
C MET A 194 10.34 -15.68 15.84
N ALA A 195 9.91 -16.85 16.32
CA ALA A 195 9.93 -17.16 17.76
C ALA A 195 11.34 -17.08 18.34
N ALA A 196 12.34 -17.67 17.65
CA ALA A 196 13.74 -17.62 18.08
C ALA A 196 14.32 -16.19 18.10
N LEU A 197 13.72 -15.26 17.35
CA LEU A 197 14.08 -13.85 17.30
C LEU A 197 13.31 -12.99 18.32
N GLY A 198 12.32 -13.55 19.00
CA GLY A 198 11.55 -12.89 20.06
C GLY A 198 10.13 -12.46 19.68
N ALA A 199 9.58 -12.93 18.57
CA ALA A 199 8.17 -12.67 18.25
C ALA A 199 7.23 -13.29 19.29
N ALA A 200 6.14 -12.59 19.62
CA ALA A 200 5.22 -12.97 20.69
C ALA A 200 4.07 -13.86 20.19
N SER A 201 3.53 -13.55 19.01
CA SER A 201 2.39 -14.27 18.43
C SER A 201 2.46 -14.32 16.91
N MET A 202 1.58 -15.13 16.32
CA MET A 202 1.39 -15.21 14.88
C MET A 202 -0.09 -15.20 14.51
N THR A 203 -0.39 -14.61 13.37
CA THR A 203 -1.73 -14.59 12.79
C THR A 203 -1.66 -15.08 11.35
N LEU A 204 -2.57 -15.99 10.99
CA LEU A 204 -2.73 -16.51 9.64
C LEU A 204 -4.04 -15.99 9.03
N SER A 205 -3.96 -15.43 7.82
CA SER A 205 -5.13 -15.04 7.03
C SER A 205 -5.12 -15.72 5.66
N PRO A 206 -6.28 -16.08 5.09
CA PRO A 206 -6.33 -16.66 3.75
C PRO A 206 -6.00 -15.62 2.68
N GLY A 207 -5.08 -15.98 1.78
CA GLY A 207 -4.81 -15.27 0.53
C GLY A 207 -5.48 -15.97 -0.65
N ARG A 208 -5.77 -15.20 -1.70
CA ARG A 208 -6.39 -15.71 -2.93
C ARG A 208 -5.40 -15.68 -4.10
N VAL A 209 -5.10 -16.86 -4.63
CA VAL A 209 -4.27 -17.04 -5.82
C VAL A 209 -5.18 -17.08 -7.04
N THR A 210 -4.92 -16.22 -8.02
CA THR A 210 -5.55 -16.26 -9.35
C THR A 210 -4.50 -16.77 -10.34
N MET A 211 -4.83 -17.84 -11.06
CA MET A 211 -3.96 -18.35 -12.11
C MET A 211 -4.22 -17.58 -13.41
N ASP A 212 -3.17 -17.35 -14.20
CA ASP A 212 -3.25 -16.69 -15.53
C ASP A 212 -3.84 -17.61 -16.62
N ASP A 213 -4.67 -18.60 -16.25
CA ASP A 213 -5.35 -19.44 -17.22
C ASP A 213 -6.65 -18.79 -17.70
N GLU A 214 -7.08 -19.11 -18.93
CA GLU A 214 -8.33 -18.58 -19.53
C GLU A 214 -9.58 -18.86 -18.67
N SER A 215 -9.47 -19.76 -17.68
CA SER A 215 -10.55 -20.12 -16.76
C SER A 215 -10.71 -19.15 -15.57
N GLY A 216 -9.68 -18.37 -15.23
CA GLY A 216 -9.71 -17.43 -14.11
C GLY A 216 -9.96 -18.09 -12.75
N THR A 217 -9.61 -19.37 -12.60
CA THR A 217 -9.93 -20.13 -11.39
C THR A 217 -9.11 -19.60 -10.21
N ALA A 218 -9.80 -19.16 -9.15
CA ALA A 218 -9.17 -18.63 -7.95
C ALA A 218 -9.16 -19.67 -6.83
N PHE A 219 -7.99 -19.86 -6.21
CA PHE A 219 -7.80 -20.77 -5.07
C PHE A 219 -7.56 -19.97 -3.80
N THR A 220 -8.21 -20.36 -2.70
CA THR A 220 -8.03 -19.75 -1.37
C THR A 220 -7.66 -20.82 -0.37
N ALA A 221 -6.86 -20.46 0.64
CA ALA A 221 -6.59 -21.37 1.75
C ALA A 221 -7.91 -21.69 2.47
N ASP A 222 -8.24 -22.98 2.56
CA ASP A 222 -9.44 -23.43 3.26
C ASP A 222 -9.18 -23.55 4.77
N ASN A 223 -10.25 -23.68 5.56
CA ASN A 223 -10.15 -23.78 7.01
C ASN A 223 -9.34 -25.01 7.47
N ARG A 224 -9.33 -26.10 6.69
CA ARG A 224 -8.56 -27.31 7.03
C ARG A 224 -7.06 -27.06 6.91
N MET A 225 -6.64 -26.44 5.81
CA MET A 225 -5.26 -26.01 5.58
C MET A 225 -4.83 -25.02 6.65
N LEU A 226 -5.57 -23.94 6.88
CA LEU A 226 -5.22 -22.93 7.88
C LEU A 226 -5.11 -23.52 9.29
N THR A 227 -6.01 -24.44 9.67
CA THR A 227 -5.95 -25.12 10.98
C THR A 227 -4.69 -25.98 11.11
N ARG A 228 -4.33 -26.73 10.06
CA ARG A 228 -3.11 -27.53 10.04
C ARG A 228 -1.86 -26.65 10.17
N LEU A 229 -1.77 -25.59 9.37
CA LEU A 229 -0.63 -24.66 9.39
C LEU A 229 -0.53 -23.91 10.74
N ALA A 230 -1.66 -23.53 11.33
CA ALA A 230 -1.70 -22.95 12.67
C ALA A 230 -1.16 -23.93 13.72
N ASN A 231 -1.50 -25.23 13.62
CA ASN A 231 -0.98 -26.25 14.53
C ASN A 231 0.54 -26.47 14.36
N GLU A 232 1.06 -26.39 13.14
CA GLU A 232 2.50 -26.42 12.88
C GLU A 232 3.19 -25.20 13.53
N ALA A 233 2.64 -24.00 13.34
CA ALA A 233 3.17 -22.78 13.98
C ALA A 233 3.11 -22.83 15.51
N ARG A 234 2.07 -23.45 16.09
CA ARG A 234 1.90 -23.61 17.55
C ARG A 234 2.98 -24.43 18.22
N GLN A 235 3.75 -25.21 17.46
CA GLN A 235 4.94 -25.90 17.99
C GLN A 235 6.05 -24.92 18.40
N HIS A 236 5.98 -23.67 17.95
CA HIS A 236 7.01 -22.65 18.15
C HIS A 236 6.49 -21.36 18.80
N LEU A 237 5.23 -20.97 18.55
CA LEU A 237 4.59 -19.80 19.14
C LEU A 237 3.32 -20.22 19.89
N ALA A 238 3.19 -19.83 21.16
CA ALA A 238 2.03 -20.22 21.97
C ALA A 238 0.72 -19.58 21.46
N GLU A 239 0.79 -18.32 21.01
CA GLU A 239 -0.34 -17.55 20.51
C GLU A 239 -0.36 -17.57 18.98
N VAL A 240 -1.18 -18.44 18.40
CA VAL A 240 -1.44 -18.50 16.96
C VAL A 240 -2.92 -18.46 16.68
N GLU A 241 -3.37 -17.45 15.94
CA GLU A 241 -4.75 -17.24 15.56
C GLU A 241 -4.94 -17.35 14.04
N VAL A 242 -6.07 -17.91 13.62
CA VAL A 242 -6.53 -17.84 12.23
C VAL A 242 -7.61 -16.78 12.17
N ILE A 243 -7.39 -15.74 11.38
CA ILE A 243 -8.34 -14.64 11.21
C ILE A 243 -8.93 -14.65 9.80
N GLU A 244 -10.12 -14.09 9.68
CA GLU A 244 -10.66 -13.73 8.36
C GLU A 244 -9.84 -12.58 7.76
N SER A 245 -9.78 -12.51 6.42
CA SER A 245 -9.09 -11.42 5.69
C SER A 245 -9.81 -10.07 5.76
N THR A 246 -10.69 -9.90 6.74
CA THR A 246 -11.43 -8.67 6.99
C THR A 246 -10.67 -7.84 8.01
N HIS A 247 -9.94 -6.83 7.52
CA HIS A 247 -9.66 -5.66 8.35
C HIS A 247 -11.01 -4.98 8.61
N THR A 248 -11.78 -5.49 9.57
CA THR A 248 -12.97 -4.81 10.08
C THR A 248 -12.47 -3.67 10.94
N SER A 249 -11.95 -2.66 10.28
CA SER A 249 -11.44 -1.47 10.90
C SER A 249 -12.36 -0.33 10.53
N LEU A 250 -12.79 0.40 11.55
CA LEU A 250 -13.28 1.74 11.33
C LEU A 250 -12.07 2.49 10.76
N ALA A 251 -12.17 2.87 9.50
CA ALA A 251 -11.25 3.77 8.85
C ALA A 251 -12.04 5.02 8.42
N PRO A 252 -11.38 6.16 8.17
CA PRO A 252 -12.05 7.35 7.67
C PRO A 252 -12.95 6.96 6.49
N PRO A 253 -14.25 7.32 6.51
CA PRO A 253 -15.08 7.11 5.35
C PRO A 253 -14.38 7.79 4.17
N ALA A 254 -14.38 7.12 3.02
CA ALA A 254 -14.01 7.73 1.75
C ALA A 254 -15.09 8.77 1.38
N ASP A 255 -15.17 9.84 2.16
CA ASP A 255 -15.91 11.02 1.77
C ASP A 255 -15.16 11.62 0.60
N THR A 256 -15.78 11.49 -0.58
CA THR A 256 -15.43 12.17 -1.82
C THR A 256 -15.61 13.70 -1.72
N THR A 257 -15.58 14.25 -0.51
CA THR A 257 -15.85 15.64 -0.15
C THR A 257 -14.98 16.15 1.00
N ALA A 258 -13.85 15.51 1.31
CA ALA A 258 -12.83 16.14 2.16
C ALA A 258 -11.97 17.11 1.33
N ALA A 259 -12.46 18.35 1.22
CA ALA A 259 -11.67 19.50 0.81
C ALA A 259 -10.51 19.70 1.81
N GLY A 260 -9.31 19.28 1.40
CA GLY A 260 -8.06 19.47 2.12
C GLY A 260 -6.91 19.35 1.14
N THR A 261 -6.61 20.45 0.46
CA THR A 261 -5.73 20.55 -0.73
C THR A 261 -6.18 19.65 -1.87
N GLN A 262 -7.15 20.12 -2.66
CA GLN A 262 -7.10 19.83 -4.08
C GLN A 262 -5.71 20.30 -4.55
N ALA A 263 -4.78 19.36 -4.75
CA ALA A 263 -3.85 19.55 -5.86
C ALA A 263 -4.78 19.69 -7.07
N THR A 264 -4.98 20.92 -7.52
CA THR A 264 -5.80 21.23 -8.69
C THR A 264 -5.33 20.28 -9.77
N LEU A 265 -6.17 19.31 -10.16
CA LEU A 265 -5.79 18.38 -11.22
C LEU A 265 -5.41 19.27 -12.42
N PRO A 266 -4.21 19.08 -12.97
CA PRO A 266 -3.73 19.94 -14.03
C PRO A 266 -4.70 19.81 -15.20
N ARG A 267 -5.16 20.95 -15.72
CA ARG A 267 -6.12 20.99 -16.81
C ARG A 267 -5.40 21.31 -18.12
N PRO A 268 -5.93 20.88 -19.26
CA PRO A 268 -5.41 21.29 -20.55
C PRO A 268 -5.53 22.82 -20.68
N GLU A 269 -4.42 23.51 -20.92
CA GLU A 269 -4.36 24.96 -21.07
C GLU A 269 -3.55 25.34 -22.33
N GLY A 270 -4.15 26.15 -23.21
CA GLY A 270 -3.50 26.68 -24.40
C GLY A 270 -3.03 25.59 -25.40
N GLN A 271 -1.72 25.58 -25.67
CA GLN A 271 -1.06 24.61 -26.57
C GLN A 271 -0.82 23.24 -25.92
N ARG A 272 -1.04 23.11 -24.60
CA ARG A 272 -0.78 21.87 -23.85
C ARG A 272 -2.05 21.09 -23.62
N GLN A 273 -2.47 20.37 -24.66
CA GLN A 273 -3.73 19.62 -24.65
C GLN A 273 -3.56 18.13 -24.37
N ASN A 274 -2.31 17.66 -24.27
CA ASN A 274 -2.02 16.22 -24.24
C ASN A 274 -1.54 15.75 -22.85
N VAL A 275 -1.66 14.44 -22.61
CA VAL A 275 -1.18 13.74 -21.42
C VAL A 275 -0.21 12.65 -21.85
N ALA A 276 0.97 12.61 -21.27
CA ALA A 276 1.92 11.52 -21.48
C ALA A 276 1.70 10.43 -20.43
N VAL A 277 1.77 9.16 -20.83
CA VAL A 277 1.50 8.02 -19.96
C VAL A 277 2.63 7.02 -20.03
N VAL A 278 3.07 6.55 -18.87
CA VAL A 278 4.17 5.60 -18.71
C VAL A 278 3.60 4.21 -18.43
N SER A 279 3.79 3.30 -19.38
CA SER A 279 3.22 1.94 -19.35
C SER A 279 4.14 0.92 -19.99
N SER A 280 4.17 -0.31 -19.47
CA SER A 280 4.90 -1.44 -20.05
C SER A 280 4.11 -2.18 -21.13
N ASN A 281 2.78 -2.16 -21.03
CA ASN A 281 1.87 -2.97 -21.86
C ASN A 281 0.87 -2.12 -22.67
N GLY A 282 0.81 -0.81 -22.43
CA GLY A 282 -0.10 0.13 -23.08
C GLY A 282 -1.55 0.05 -22.64
N MET A 283 -1.84 -0.66 -21.54
CA MET A 283 -3.17 -0.81 -20.96
C MET A 283 -3.26 -0.16 -19.58
N GLU A 284 -2.22 -0.32 -18.77
CA GLU A 284 -2.18 0.17 -17.39
C GLU A 284 -0.99 1.09 -17.13
N ILE A 285 -1.16 2.01 -16.18
CA ILE A 285 -0.08 2.83 -15.64
C ILE A 285 0.64 1.98 -14.59
N ASP A 286 1.70 1.32 -15.01
CA ASP A 286 2.39 0.27 -14.24
C ASP A 286 3.91 0.51 -14.10
N LEU A 287 4.44 1.54 -14.76
CA LEU A 287 5.87 1.85 -14.77
C LEU A 287 6.21 3.16 -14.04
N HIS A 288 7.36 3.15 -13.37
CA HIS A 288 7.98 4.37 -12.84
C HIS A 288 8.55 5.21 -14.00
N LEU A 289 8.48 6.54 -13.90
CA LEU A 289 8.90 7.45 -14.97
C LEU A 289 10.32 7.16 -15.50
N GLY A 290 11.27 6.88 -14.60
CA GLY A 290 12.65 6.55 -14.96
C GLY A 290 12.87 5.22 -15.68
N GLN A 291 11.88 4.32 -15.67
CA GLN A 291 11.91 3.03 -16.37
C GLN A 291 11.25 3.12 -17.76
N ALA A 292 10.55 4.22 -18.05
CA ALA A 292 9.95 4.45 -19.34
C ALA A 292 11.04 4.43 -20.41
N LEU A 293 10.88 3.57 -21.41
CA LEU A 293 11.61 3.65 -22.67
C LEU A 293 10.84 4.53 -23.67
N GLN A 294 9.52 4.55 -23.55
CA GLN A 294 8.60 5.34 -24.34
C GLN A 294 7.45 5.83 -23.47
N LEU A 295 6.82 6.92 -23.90
CA LEU A 295 5.62 7.48 -23.31
C LEU A 295 4.51 7.47 -24.35
N LEU A 296 3.32 7.04 -23.95
CA LEU A 296 2.11 7.07 -24.76
C LEU A 296 1.45 8.44 -24.62
N ILE A 297 1.17 9.10 -25.73
CA ILE A 297 0.61 10.45 -25.75
C ILE A 297 -0.87 10.38 -26.04
N TYR A 298 -1.69 10.79 -25.09
CA TYR A 298 -3.14 10.88 -25.21
C TYR A 298 -3.57 12.33 -25.38
N GLY A 299 -4.60 12.57 -26.18
CA GLY A 299 -5.17 13.90 -26.37
C GLY A 299 -6.63 13.86 -26.82
N PRO A 300 -7.30 15.02 -26.88
CA PRO A 300 -8.71 15.09 -27.23
C PRO A 300 -8.95 14.84 -28.72
N ARG A 301 -9.92 13.99 -29.04
CA ARG A 301 -10.45 13.82 -30.41
C ARG A 301 -11.55 14.85 -30.69
N GLU A 302 -11.95 15.00 -31.96
CA GLU A 302 -13.09 15.86 -32.39
C GLU A 302 -14.39 15.62 -31.59
N ASP A 303 -14.58 14.41 -31.07
CA ASP A 303 -15.75 14.00 -30.28
C ASP A 303 -15.61 14.29 -28.76
N GLY A 304 -14.49 14.87 -28.31
CA GLY A 304 -14.22 15.23 -26.92
C GLY A 304 -13.74 14.09 -26.02
N LEU A 305 -13.59 12.87 -26.54
CA LEU A 305 -13.01 11.73 -25.83
C LEU A 305 -11.49 11.67 -26.01
N PRO A 306 -10.72 11.30 -24.96
CA PRO A 306 -9.29 11.11 -25.08
C PRO A 306 -8.97 9.89 -25.95
N CYS A 307 -8.07 10.05 -26.92
CA CYS A 307 -7.53 8.96 -27.73
C CYS A 307 -6.01 8.96 -27.71
N LEU A 308 -5.41 7.80 -27.99
CA LEU A 308 -3.98 7.67 -28.19
C LEU A 308 -3.58 8.37 -29.50
N LEU A 309 -2.78 9.43 -29.40
CA LEU A 309 -2.24 10.18 -30.54
C LEU A 309 -0.94 9.58 -31.08
N GLY A 310 -0.19 8.88 -30.24
CA GLY A 310 1.07 8.23 -30.62
C GLY A 310 1.97 7.93 -29.42
N HIS A 311 3.24 7.71 -29.69
CA HIS A 311 4.26 7.48 -28.66
C HIS A 311 5.48 8.38 -28.86
N ARG A 312 6.19 8.72 -27.78
CA ARG A 312 7.45 9.46 -27.82
C ARG A 312 8.52 8.74 -27.03
N PRO A 313 9.79 8.78 -27.47
CA PRO A 313 10.88 8.16 -26.72
C PRO A 313 11.05 8.87 -25.38
N ALA A 314 11.31 8.09 -24.32
CA ALA A 314 11.80 8.67 -23.08
C ALA A 314 13.23 9.15 -23.27
N ALA A 315 13.60 10.23 -22.58
CA ALA A 315 14.97 10.73 -22.62
C ALA A 315 15.95 9.71 -22.02
N THR A 316 17.07 9.52 -22.70
CA THR A 316 18.17 8.64 -22.27
C THR A 316 19.18 9.43 -21.42
N GLY A 317 19.97 8.73 -20.60
CA GLY A 317 20.98 9.35 -19.73
C GLY A 317 20.60 9.36 -18.25
N SER A 318 21.23 10.24 -17.48
CA SER A 318 21.04 10.35 -16.02
C SER A 318 21.08 11.80 -15.55
N GLY A 319 20.56 12.06 -14.34
CA GLY A 319 20.55 13.40 -13.75
C GLY A 319 19.57 14.38 -14.41
N THR A 320 19.77 15.66 -14.13
CA THR A 320 18.92 16.77 -14.60
C THR A 320 18.84 16.91 -16.13
N PRO A 321 19.92 16.76 -16.92
CA PRO A 321 19.87 16.91 -18.38
C PRO A 321 18.91 15.94 -19.07
N ARG A 322 18.73 14.73 -18.50
CA ARG A 322 17.74 13.76 -18.99
C ARG A 322 16.32 14.33 -18.93
N TRP A 323 15.98 15.00 -17.83
CA TRP A 323 14.61 15.49 -17.60
C TRP A 323 14.32 16.78 -18.36
N GLU A 324 15.34 17.62 -18.59
CA GLU A 324 15.24 18.78 -19.48
C GLU A 324 14.98 18.34 -20.92
N ALA A 325 15.74 17.36 -21.43
CA ALA A 325 15.50 16.78 -22.77
C ALA A 325 14.12 16.12 -22.88
N LEU A 326 13.63 15.50 -21.81
CA LEU A 326 12.27 14.95 -21.78
C LEU A 326 11.21 16.07 -21.83
N ALA A 327 11.42 17.19 -21.14
CA ALA A 327 10.51 18.33 -21.16
C ALA A 327 10.41 18.96 -22.56
N GLU A 328 11.54 19.05 -23.28
CA GLU A 328 11.59 19.57 -24.66
C GLU A 328 10.82 18.69 -25.66
N THR A 329 10.71 17.39 -25.41
CA THR A 329 9.94 16.47 -26.28
C THR A 329 8.45 16.42 -25.93
N LEU A 330 8.04 17.03 -24.80
CA LEU A 330 6.67 16.99 -24.26
C LEU A 330 6.06 18.39 -24.11
N THR A 331 6.43 19.34 -24.97
CA THR A 331 6.02 20.75 -24.89
C THR A 331 4.50 20.99 -25.00
N ASP A 332 3.77 20.04 -25.58
CA ASP A 332 2.31 20.00 -25.78
C ASP A 332 1.59 19.15 -24.71
N CYS A 333 2.32 18.57 -23.76
CA CYS A 333 1.75 17.80 -22.66
C CYS A 333 1.64 18.65 -21.40
N PHE A 334 0.49 18.62 -20.73
CA PHE A 334 0.32 19.31 -19.45
C PHE A 334 0.65 18.41 -18.25
N ALA A 335 0.56 17.08 -18.43
CA ALA A 335 0.82 16.12 -17.37
C ALA A 335 1.52 14.85 -17.87
N ILE A 336 2.24 14.18 -16.96
CA ILE A 336 2.77 12.82 -17.14
C ILE A 336 2.16 11.93 -16.07
N LEU A 337 1.56 10.82 -16.49
CA LEU A 337 1.06 9.75 -15.62
C LEU A 337 2.11 8.64 -15.49
N ALA A 338 2.52 8.34 -14.26
CA ALA A 338 3.41 7.23 -13.95
C ALA A 338 3.04 6.66 -12.57
N THR A 339 3.42 5.42 -12.28
CA THR A 339 3.18 4.85 -10.93
C THR A 339 3.91 5.64 -9.87
N SER A 340 5.07 6.18 -10.23
CA SER A 340 5.95 6.90 -9.33
C SER A 340 7.01 7.69 -10.12
N ALA A 341 7.52 8.75 -9.51
CA ALA A 341 8.63 9.55 -10.04
C ALA A 341 9.48 10.13 -8.90
N GLY A 342 10.79 10.18 -9.09
CA GLY A 342 11.70 10.78 -8.10
C GLY A 342 11.54 12.30 -7.95
N ASP A 343 12.03 12.85 -6.84
CA ASP A 343 11.92 14.28 -6.53
C ASP A 343 12.58 15.19 -7.58
N ASN A 344 13.72 14.77 -8.13
CA ASN A 344 14.45 15.53 -9.15
C ASN A 344 13.66 15.64 -10.48
N PRO A 345 13.20 14.54 -11.12
CA PRO A 345 12.35 14.66 -12.30
C PRO A 345 11.10 15.49 -12.08
N CYS A 346 10.42 15.33 -10.94
CA CYS A 346 9.22 16.11 -10.61
C CYS A 346 9.50 17.62 -10.60
N LYS A 347 10.61 18.05 -9.99
CA LYS A 347 11.01 19.47 -9.95
C LYS A 347 11.35 20.02 -11.34
N VAL A 348 12.14 19.29 -12.12
CA VAL A 348 12.59 19.73 -13.45
C VAL A 348 11.41 19.84 -14.42
N LEU A 349 10.51 18.85 -14.42
CA LEU A 349 9.33 18.84 -15.29
C LEU A 349 8.32 19.93 -14.88
N ALA A 350 8.12 20.13 -13.57
CA ALA A 350 7.26 21.21 -13.07
C ALA A 350 7.78 22.61 -13.48
N ALA A 351 9.10 22.83 -13.46
CA ALA A 351 9.69 24.08 -13.94
C ALA A 351 9.43 24.33 -15.43
N HIS A 352 9.18 23.28 -16.20
CA HIS A 352 8.80 23.35 -17.61
C HIS A 352 7.27 23.28 -17.80
N GLY A 353 6.46 23.43 -16.75
CA GLY A 353 5.00 23.44 -16.81
C GLY A 353 4.35 22.07 -17.02
N ILE A 354 5.08 20.98 -16.78
CA ILE A 354 4.59 19.61 -16.92
C ILE A 354 4.42 19.02 -15.52
N THR A 355 3.18 18.67 -15.17
CA THR A 355 2.89 18.10 -13.85
C THR A 355 3.01 16.58 -13.87
N VAL A 356 3.86 16.01 -13.02
CA VAL A 356 3.94 14.54 -12.88
C VAL A 356 2.91 14.08 -11.86
N LEU A 357 1.95 13.28 -12.30
CA LEU A 357 0.92 12.68 -11.48
C LEU A 357 1.27 11.23 -11.21
N GLN A 358 1.44 10.92 -9.92
CA GLN A 358 1.74 9.58 -9.45
C GLN A 358 0.43 8.83 -9.24
N THR A 359 0.14 7.89 -10.13
CA THR A 359 -1.12 7.14 -10.15
C THR A 359 -0.90 5.77 -10.79
N GLU A 360 -1.71 4.80 -10.40
CA GLU A 360 -1.71 3.45 -10.98
C GLU A 360 -3.13 3.10 -11.45
N GLY A 361 -3.24 2.19 -12.42
CA GLY A 361 -4.52 1.69 -12.90
C GLY A 361 -4.72 1.82 -14.41
N ASP A 362 -5.96 1.61 -14.87
CA ASP A 362 -6.31 1.67 -16.29
C ASP A 362 -6.00 3.05 -16.89
N ILE A 363 -5.31 3.06 -18.02
CA ILE A 363 -4.90 4.30 -18.70
C ILE A 363 -6.14 5.09 -19.14
N THR A 364 -7.12 4.43 -19.75
CA THR A 364 -8.29 5.09 -20.32
C THR A 364 -9.11 5.79 -19.25
N ALA A 365 -9.39 5.10 -18.14
CA ALA A 365 -10.14 5.66 -17.02
C ALA A 365 -9.42 6.85 -16.36
N THR A 366 -8.10 6.75 -16.17
CA THR A 366 -7.32 7.80 -15.53
C THR A 366 -7.19 9.04 -16.42
N VAL A 367 -6.96 8.84 -17.72
CA VAL A 367 -6.90 9.92 -18.71
C VAL A 367 -8.26 10.61 -18.83
N ASP A 368 -9.37 9.86 -18.86
CA ASP A 368 -10.72 10.42 -18.94
C ASP A 368 -11.05 11.35 -17.74
N VAL A 369 -10.60 11.00 -16.53
CA VAL A 369 -10.74 11.87 -15.35
C VAL A 369 -10.02 13.21 -15.53
N LEU A 370 -8.83 13.21 -16.14
CA LEU A 370 -8.07 14.45 -16.40
C LEU A 370 -8.73 15.35 -17.45
N PHE A 371 -9.46 14.76 -18.40
CA PHE A 371 -10.24 15.49 -19.40
C PHE A 371 -11.69 15.80 -18.94
N GLY A 372 -12.06 15.45 -17.71
CA GLY A 372 -13.35 15.81 -17.10
C GLY A 372 -14.48 14.79 -17.26
N GLY A 373 -14.18 13.54 -17.63
CA GLY A 373 -15.12 12.43 -17.85
C GLY A 373 -15.82 11.85 -16.60
N GLY A 374 -15.75 12.52 -15.45
CA GLY A 374 -16.44 12.11 -14.23
C GLY A 374 -17.95 12.39 -14.28
N LYS A 375 -18.78 11.38 -14.59
CA LYS A 375 -20.24 11.31 -14.39
C LYS A 375 -21.05 12.55 -14.84
N LYS A 376 -21.47 12.56 -16.12
CA LYS A 376 -22.78 13.16 -16.48
C LYS A 376 -23.87 12.34 -15.79
N GLY A 377 -24.50 12.92 -14.78
CA GLY A 377 -25.61 12.31 -14.05
C GLY A 377 -26.71 11.82 -14.99
N LYS A 378 -27.18 10.59 -14.77
CA LYS A 378 -28.49 10.14 -15.25
C LYS A 378 -29.55 11.07 -14.64
N GLY A 379 -29.90 12.12 -15.38
CA GLY A 379 -31.10 12.90 -15.13
C GLY A 379 -32.30 11.98 -15.26
N CYS A 380 -32.91 11.65 -14.12
CA CYS A 380 -34.22 11.07 -14.03
C CYS A 380 -35.20 12.05 -14.71
N LYS A 381 -35.60 11.76 -15.95
CA LYS A 381 -36.73 12.46 -16.57
C LYS A 381 -37.98 12.05 -15.80
N ARG A 382 -38.54 12.97 -15.03
CA ARG A 382 -39.99 13.00 -14.78
C ARG A 382 -40.65 13.41 -16.09
N GLY A 383 -41.46 12.51 -16.63
CA GLY A 383 -42.40 12.71 -17.73
C GLY A 383 -43.52 11.71 -17.52
#